data_AF-A0A357T0U3-F1
#
_entry.id   AF-A0A357T0U3-F1
#
_cell.length_a   1.000
_cell.length_b   1.000
_cell.length_c   1.000
_cell.angle_alpha   90.00
_cell.angle_beta   90.00
_cell.angle_gamma   90.00
#
_symmetry.space_group_name_H-M   'P 1'
#
loop_
_entity.id
_entity.type
_entity.pdbx_description
1 polymer ?
#
loop_
_entity_poly.entity_id
_entity_poly.type
_entity_poly.pdbx_seq_one_letter_code
_entity_poly.pdbx_strand_id
1 'polypeptide(L)' 'EDFIKDIKVGSKAIINPLANPDKEYEGKISRISNIAVQDNGETVVPVEITITEVDDFLLPNFNINIKIIVP' A
#
# COMPACT_ATOMS: atom_id res chain seq x y z
N GLU A 1 3.55 -8.20 15.27
CA GLU A 1 3.30 -8.80 13.94
C GLU A 1 1.86 -9.30 13.71
N ASP A 2 0.89 -9.03 14.60
CA ASP A 2 -0.47 -9.58 14.40
C ASP A 2 -1.33 -8.86 13.34
N PHE A 3 -0.98 -7.63 12.96
CA PHE A 3 -1.79 -6.81 12.04
C PHE A 3 -1.85 -7.34 10.60
N ILE A 4 -0.84 -8.09 10.13
CA ILE A 4 -0.81 -8.63 8.77
C ILE A 4 -2.01 -9.56 8.51
N LYS A 5 -2.49 -10.27 9.54
CA LYS A 5 -3.60 -11.23 9.44
C LYS A 5 -4.95 -10.54 9.19
N ASP A 6 -5.06 -9.27 9.56
CA ASP A 6 -6.30 -8.49 9.44
C ASP A 6 -6.43 -7.83 8.06
N ILE A 7 -5.32 -7.73 7.31
CA ILE A 7 -5.29 -7.21 5.96
C ILE A 7 -5.81 -8.28 4.99
N LYS A 8 -6.76 -7.89 4.12
CA LYS A 8 -7.37 -8.79 3.13
C LYS A 8 -7.30 -8.18 1.73
N VAL A 9 -7.31 -9.04 0.72
CA VAL A 9 -7.57 -8.58 -0.65
C VAL A 9 -8.93 -7.87 -0.67
N GLY A 10 -8.97 -6.68 -1.26
CA GLY A 10 -10.11 -5.78 -1.27
C GLY A 10 -10.13 -4.75 -0.14
N SER A 11 -9.26 -4.84 0.88
CA SER A 11 -9.13 -3.81 1.92
C SER A 11 -8.84 -2.44 1.30
N LYS A 12 -9.52 -1.40 1.79
CA LYS A 12 -9.31 -0.02 1.32
C LYS A 12 -7.94 0.48 1.78
N ALA A 13 -7.27 1.20 0.90
CA ALA A 13 -6.02 1.88 1.19
C ALA A 13 -6.12 3.35 0.79
N ILE A 14 -5.49 4.21 1.58
CA ILE A 14 -5.30 5.63 1.28
C ILE A 14 -3.82 5.85 1.03
N ILE A 15 -3.50 6.52 -0.08
CA ILE A 15 -2.13 6.75 -0.55
C ILE A 15 -1.88 8.26 -0.58
N ASN A 16 -0.87 8.73 0.14
CA ASN A 16 -0.43 10.13 0.15
C ASN A 16 1.02 10.22 -0.31
N PRO A 17 1.33 10.87 -1.45
CA PRO A 17 2.70 11.04 -1.90
C PRO A 17 3.47 12.00 -0.98
N LEU A 18 4.70 11.64 -0.61
CA LEU A 18 5.54 12.54 0.19
C LEU A 18 5.91 13.83 -0.55
N ALA A 19 5.92 13.79 -1.87
CA ALA A 19 6.19 14.96 -2.72
C ALA A 19 5.08 16.02 -2.67
N ASN A 20 3.85 15.64 -2.33
CA ASN A 20 2.75 16.57 -2.07
C ASN A 20 1.75 15.94 -1.08
N PRO A 21 1.88 16.24 0.22
CA PRO A 21 1.02 15.68 1.27
C PRO A 21 -0.45 16.09 1.17
N ASP A 22 -0.77 17.16 0.41
CA ASP A 22 -2.15 17.61 0.21
C ASP A 22 -2.89 16.75 -0.82
N LYS A 23 -2.17 15.92 -1.59
CA LYS A 23 -2.76 14.94 -2.50
C LYS A 23 -3.03 13.62 -1.80
N GLU A 24 -4.18 13.05 -2.13
CA GLU A 24 -4.65 11.77 -1.62
C GLU A 24 -5.27 10.95 -2.75
N TYR A 25 -4.96 9.66 -2.77
CA TYR A 25 -5.53 8.71 -3.71
C TYR A 25 -6.15 7.53 -2.96
N GLU A 26 -7.27 7.04 -3.49
CA GLU A 26 -7.90 5.82 -3.00
C GLU A 26 -7.43 4.60 -3.78
N GLY A 27 -7.12 3.54 -3.05
CA GLY A 27 -6.79 2.25 -3.62
C GLY A 27 -7.38 1.09 -2.84
N LYS A 28 -7.13 -0.11 -3.36
CA LYS A 28 -7.48 -1.37 -2.70
C LYS A 28 -6.33 -2.34 -2.79
N ILE A 29 -6.15 -3.15 -1.75
CA ILE A 29 -5.22 -4.28 -1.80
C ILE A 29 -5.72 -5.24 -2.88
N SER A 30 -4.91 -5.44 -3.91
CA SER A 30 -5.23 -6.32 -5.05
C SER A 30 -4.60 -7.69 -4.88
N ARG A 31 -3.47 -7.76 -4.18
CA ARG A 31 -2.75 -9.01 -3.90
C ARG A 31 -1.97 -8.91 -2.59
N ILE A 32 -1.91 -10.03 -1.89
CA ILE A 32 -0.98 -10.27 -0.78
C ILE A 32 -0.11 -11.46 -1.19
N SER A 33 1.20 -11.33 -1.10
CA SER A 33 2.11 -12.43 -1.45
C SER A 33 1.97 -13.59 -0.48
N ASN A 34 1.97 -14.82 -0.99
CA ASN A 34 2.05 -16.03 -0.17
C ASN A 34 3.48 -16.35 0.28
N ILE A 35 4.46 -15.55 -0.18
CA ILE A 35 5.88 -15.72 0.10
C ILE A 35 6.37 -14.44 0.78
N ALA A 36 6.84 -14.58 2.02
CA ALA A 36 7.55 -13.51 2.72
C ALA A 36 9.02 -13.47 2.26
N VAL A 37 9.61 -12.29 2.28
CA VAL A 37 11.02 -12.05 1.93
C VAL A 37 11.76 -11.49 3.14
N GLN A 38 13.07 -11.75 3.21
CA GLN A 38 13.93 -11.04 4.15
C GLN A 38 14.39 -9.73 3.50
N ASP A 39 14.19 -8.61 4.19
CA ASP A 39 14.74 -7.32 3.82
C ASP A 39 15.32 -6.65 5.06
N ASN A 40 16.61 -6.31 5.03
CA ASN A 40 17.34 -5.70 6.16
C ASN A 40 17.16 -6.40 7.52
N GLY A 41 17.01 -7.73 7.52
CA GLY A 41 16.81 -8.54 8.72
C GLY A 41 15.36 -8.61 9.21
N GLU A 42 14.44 -7.91 8.55
CA GLU A 42 13.00 -7.98 8.80
C GLU A 42 12.32 -8.95 7.83
N THR A 43 11.24 -9.57 8.30
CA THR A 43 10.36 -10.39 7.46
C THR A 43 9.29 -9.48 6.86
N VAL A 44 9.34 -9.32 5.54
CA VAL A 44 8.42 -8.47 4.79
C VAL A 44 7.47 -9.33 3.97
N VAL A 45 6.17 -9.02 4.03
CA VAL A 45 5.15 -9.62 3.16
C VAL A 45 4.79 -8.60 2.07
N PRO A 46 5.20 -8.82 0.80
CA PRO A 46 4.85 -7.92 -0.29
C PRO A 46 3.34 -7.86 -0.52
N VAL A 47 2.83 -6.66 -0.74
CA VAL A 47 1.43 -6.40 -1.12
C VAL A 47 1.39 -5.53 -2.36
N GLU A 48 0.38 -5.75 -3.20
CA GLU A 48 0.10 -4.93 -4.38
C GLU A 48 -1.18 -4.14 -4.16
N ILE A 49 -1.16 -2.85 -4.46
CA ILE A 49 -2.32 -1.95 -4.31
C ILE A 49 -2.71 -1.43 -5.69
N THR A 50 -3.97 -1.62 -6.07
CA THR A 50 -4.52 -0.98 -7.26
C THR A 50 -5.09 0.38 -6.84
N ILE A 51 -4.63 1.44 -7.49
CA ILE A 51 -5.13 2.80 -7.29
C ILE A 51 -6.29 3.03 -8.26
N THR A 52 -7.40 3.60 -7.78
CA THR A 52 -8.66 3.65 -8.54
C THR A 52 -8.66 4.77 -9.58
N GLU A 53 -8.16 5.95 -9.20
CA GLU A 53 -8.08 7.14 -10.05
C GLU A 53 -6.73 7.80 -9.82
N VAL A 54 -5.87 7.80 -10.84
CA VAL A 54 -4.56 8.44 -10.82
C VAL A 54 -4.54 9.56 -11.85
N ASP A 55 -4.01 10.71 -11.46
CA ASP A 55 -3.72 11.81 -12.37
C ASP A 55 -2.23 11.81 -12.78
N ASP A 56 -1.83 12.74 -13.63
CA ASP A 56 -0.46 12.79 -14.17
C ASP A 56 0.62 13.18 -13.12
N PHE A 57 0.23 13.50 -11.87
CA PHE A 57 1.19 13.85 -10.82
C PHE A 57 1.85 12.63 -10.18
N LEU A 58 1.10 11.55 -9.96
CA LEU A 58 1.63 10.39 -9.25
C LEU A 58 2.41 9.50 -10.22
N LEU A 59 3.73 9.68 -10.20
CA LEU A 59 4.65 8.94 -11.07
C LEU A 59 5.26 7.73 -10.35
N PRO A 60 5.71 6.71 -11.11
CA PRO A 60 6.47 5.60 -10.54
C PRO A 60 7.69 6.08 -9.72
N ASN A 61 8.06 5.30 -8.70
CA ASN A 61 9.17 5.55 -7.79
C ASN A 61 8.99 6.74 -6.83
N PHE A 62 7.81 7.35 -6.77
CA PHE A 62 7.50 8.29 -5.69
C PHE A 62 7.41 7.55 -4.36
N ASN A 63 8.02 8.13 -3.33
CA ASN A 63 7.79 7.67 -1.96
C ASN A 63 6.39 8.08 -1.53
N ILE A 64 5.67 7.13 -0.92
CA ILE A 64 4.28 7.29 -0.50
C ILE A 64 4.12 6.88 0.96
N ASN A 65 3.20 7.53 1.66
CA ASN A 65 2.61 7.01 2.87
C ASN A 65 1.35 6.23 2.51
N ILE A 66 1.14 5.08 3.17
CA ILE A 66 -0.03 4.23 2.96
C ILE A 66 -0.75 4.05 4.30
N LYS A 67 -2.06 4.23 4.30
CA LYS A 67 -2.95 3.83 5.40
C LYS A 67 -3.88 2.73 4.90
N ILE A 68 -3.75 1.53 5.45
CA ILE A 68 -4.65 0.41 5.15
C ILE A 68 -5.78 0.43 6.18
N ILE A 69 -7.02 0.47 5.69
CA ILE A 69 -8.21 0.45 6.54
C ILE A 69 -8.58 -1.02 6.79
N VAL A 70 -8.39 -1.45 8.04
CA VAL A 70 -8.83 -2.77 8.52
C VAL A 70 -10.22 -2.64 9.17
N PRO A 71 -11.07 -3.68 9.04
CA PRO A 71 -12.36 -3.74 9.73
C PRO A 71 -12.23 -3.90 11.25
#